data_AF-A0A845WY17-F1
#
_entry.id   AF-A0A845WY17-F1
#
_cell.length_a   1.000
_cell.length_b   1.000
_cell.length_c   1.000
_cell.angle_alpha   90.00
_cell.angle_beta   90.00
_cell.angle_gamma   90.00
#
_symmetry.space_group_name_H-M   'P 1'
#
loop_
_entity.id
_entity.type
_entity.pdbx_description
1 polymer ?
#
loop_
_entity_poly.entity_id
_entity_poly.type
_entity_poly.pdbx_seq_one_letter_code
_entity_poly.pdbx_strand_id
1 'polypeptide(L)'
;MSTPLHLQPLAPYEDRLLSALAFFRFKRDRAVQARHCLSMYLRQGEGRITREVSFYARHLGMTPEELLELIYTDGEVARSRFAAVFGPGDAPILMDADESADSA
;
A
#
# COMPACT_ATOMS: atom_id res chain seq x y z
N MET A 1 -8.31 12.29 -10.20
CA MET A 1 -9.21 11.46 -9.35
C MET A 1 -8.52 10.13 -9.18
N SER A 2 -8.18 9.73 -7.95
CA SER A 2 -7.54 8.44 -7.67
C SER A 2 -8.52 7.31 -7.96
N THR A 3 -8.07 6.26 -8.64
CA THR A 3 -8.91 5.11 -8.99
C THR A 3 -9.21 4.31 -7.72
N PRO A 4 -10.47 3.87 -7.47
CA PRO A 4 -10.79 3.04 -6.32
C PRO A 4 -9.88 1.81 -6.23
N LEU A 5 -9.45 1.47 -5.01
CA LEU A 5 -8.61 0.29 -4.79
C LEU A 5 -9.43 -0.97 -5.07
N HIS A 6 -9.11 -1.64 -6.18
CA HIS A 6 -9.63 -2.96 -6.51
C HIS A 6 -8.59 -4.01 -6.11
N LEU A 7 -8.88 -4.75 -5.05
CA LEU A 7 -8.02 -5.83 -4.58
C LEU A 7 -8.24 -7.07 -5.44
N GLN A 8 -7.15 -7.70 -5.88
CA GLN A 8 -7.22 -9.06 -6.39
C GLN A 8 -7.68 -10.01 -5.27
N PRO A 9 -8.23 -11.19 -5.62
CA PRO A 9 -8.58 -12.20 -4.64
C PRO A 9 -7.38 -12.54 -3.74
N LEU A 10 -7.63 -12.71 -2.44
CA LEU A 10 -6.63 -13.19 -1.51
C LEU A 10 -6.24 -14.63 -1.86
N ALA A 11 -5.01 -15.01 -1.51
CA ALA A 11 -4.60 -16.40 -1.57
C ALA A 11 -5.52 -17.28 -0.67
N PRO A 12 -5.72 -18.57 -1.03
CA PRO A 12 -6.79 -19.38 -0.44
C PRO A 12 -6.72 -19.51 1.08
N TYR A 13 -5.52 -19.49 1.66
CA TYR A 13 -5.34 -19.60 3.11
C TYR A 13 -5.79 -18.32 3.83
N GLU A 14 -5.33 -17.16 3.39
CA GLU A 14 -5.69 -15.84 3.90
C GLU A 14 -7.20 -15.60 3.76
N ASP A 15 -7.79 -16.05 2.66
CA ASP A 15 -9.23 -15.92 2.42
C ASP A 15 -10.07 -16.73 3.43
N ARG A 16 -9.60 -17.94 3.78
CA ARG A 16 -10.19 -18.77 4.84
C ARG A 16 -10.02 -18.12 6.20
N LEU A 17 -8.85 -17.55 6.51
CA LEU A 17 -8.61 -16.84 7.77
C LEU A 17 -9.51 -15.61 7.91
N LEU A 18 -9.68 -14.82 6.84
CA LEU A 18 -10.59 -13.68 6.81
C LEU A 18 -12.04 -14.12 7.06
N SER A 19 -12.46 -15.22 6.43
CA SER A 19 -13.78 -15.81 6.63
C SER A 19 -14.01 -16.24 8.09
N ALA A 20 -13.03 -16.91 8.69
CA ALA A 20 -13.08 -17.31 10.11
C ALA A 20 -13.13 -16.08 11.04
N LEU A 21 -12.32 -15.05 10.75
CA LEU A 21 -12.30 -13.81 11.54
C LEU A 21 -13.65 -13.08 11.49
N ALA A 22 -14.25 -12.98 10.30
CA ALA A 22 -15.56 -12.38 10.10
C ALA A 22 -16.66 -13.14 10.86
N PHE A 23 -16.61 -14.47 10.83
CA PHE A 23 -17.57 -15.34 11.50
C PHE A 23 -17.48 -15.27 13.03
N PHE A 24 -16.29 -15.46 13.61
CA PHE A 24 -16.15 -15.62 15.07
C PHE A 24 -16.15 -14.31 15.85
N ARG A 25 -15.50 -13.27 15.33
CA ARG A 25 -15.18 -12.09 16.17
C ARG A 25 -16.11 -10.92 16.02
N PHE A 26 -16.69 -10.74 14.83
CA PHE A 26 -17.36 -9.48 14.53
C PHE A 26 -18.77 -9.63 13.95
N LYS A 27 -19.19 -10.82 13.51
CA LYS A 27 -20.46 -11.04 12.78
C LYS A 27 -20.66 -10.02 11.65
N ARG A 28 -19.56 -9.66 10.98
CA ARG A 28 -19.51 -8.66 9.91
C ARG A 28 -19.42 -9.35 8.57
N ASP A 29 -19.85 -8.64 7.54
CA ASP A 29 -19.52 -8.98 6.16
C ASP A 29 -17.98 -9.05 5.98
N ARG A 30 -17.51 -10.03 5.18
CA ARG A 30 -16.09 -10.26 4.92
C ARG A 30 -15.39 -9.04 4.34
N ALA A 31 -16.03 -8.29 3.45
CA ALA A 31 -15.47 -7.08 2.85
C ALA A 31 -15.30 -5.97 3.89
N VAL A 32 -16.26 -5.82 4.81
CA VAL A 32 -16.15 -4.86 5.92
C VAL A 32 -14.99 -5.26 6.83
N GLN A 33 -14.85 -6.55 7.13
CA GLN A 33 -13.73 -7.05 7.95
C GLN A 33 -12.37 -6.84 7.26
N ALA A 34 -12.28 -7.10 5.95
CA ALA A 34 -11.06 -6.88 5.17
C ALA A 34 -10.63 -5.41 5.23
N ARG A 35 -11.58 -4.47 5.04
CA ARG A 35 -11.31 -3.03 5.17
C ARG A 35 -10.81 -2.66 6.57
N HIS A 36 -11.38 -3.25 7.62
CA HIS A 36 -10.91 -3.03 8.99
C HIS A 36 -9.49 -3.56 9.21
N CYS A 37 -9.18 -4.76 8.72
CA CYS A 37 -7.85 -5.34 8.79
C CYS A 37 -6.82 -4.44 8.09
N LEU A 38 -7.11 -3.98 6.87
CA LEU A 38 -6.25 -3.05 6.14
C LEU A 38 -6.07 -1.73 6.90
N SER A 39 -7.15 -1.15 7.42
CA SER A 39 -7.09 0.08 8.21
C SER A 39 -6.23 -0.06 9.47
N MET A 40 -6.34 -1.20 10.16
CA MET A 40 -5.53 -1.49 11.33
C MET A 40 -4.05 -1.64 10.97
N TYR A 41 -3.76 -2.39 9.91
CA TYR A 41 -2.40 -2.62 9.45
C TYR A 41 -1.71 -1.30 9.06
N LEU A 42 -2.40 -0.44 8.30
CA LEU A 42 -1.89 0.88 7.92
C LEU A 42 -1.57 1.75 9.15
N ARG A 43 -2.43 1.74 10.18
CA ARG A 43 -2.18 2.48 11.44
C ARG A 43 -0.99 1.93 12.20
N GLN A 44 -0.82 0.61 12.24
CA GLN A 44 0.34 -0.01 12.88
C GLN A 44 1.65 0.32 12.15
N GLY A 45 1.59 0.47 10.83
CA GLY A 45 2.73 0.84 9.99
C GLY A 45 2.99 2.34 9.85
N GLU A 46 2.09 3.21 10.32
CA GLU A 46 2.08 4.66 10.06
C GLU A 46 3.46 5.30 10.29
N GLY A 47 4.09 5.06 11.45
CA GLY A 47 5.37 5.65 11.79
C GLY A 47 6.53 5.25 10.85
N ARG A 48 6.48 4.05 10.26
CA ARG A 48 7.46 3.61 9.25
C ARG A 48 7.18 4.29 7.92
N ILE A 49 5.93 4.24 7.46
CA ILE A 49 5.49 4.81 6.17
C ILE A 49 5.80 6.32 6.12
N THR A 50 5.39 7.06 7.15
CA THR A 50 5.61 8.51 7.23
C THR A 50 7.09 8.89 7.29
N ARG A 51 7.94 8.08 7.95
CA ARG A 51 9.39 8.29 7.97
C ARG A 51 10.01 8.13 6.59
N GLU A 52 9.61 7.10 5.84
CA GLU A 52 10.06 6.89 4.46
C GLU A 52 9.61 8.03 3.54
N VAL A 53 8.33 8.41 3.60
CA VAL A 53 7.80 9.57 2.86
C VAL A 53 8.61 10.82 3.20
N SER A 54 8.86 11.07 4.48
CA SER A 54 9.64 12.24 4.91
C SER A 54 11.08 12.23 4.39
N PHE A 55 11.72 11.05 4.36
CA PHE A 55 13.06 10.89 3.83
C PHE A 55 13.11 11.24 2.33
N TYR A 56 12.21 10.65 1.54
CA TYR A 56 12.19 10.88 0.09
C TYR A 56 11.72 12.28 -0.29
N ALA A 57 10.75 12.83 0.42
CA ALA A 57 10.26 14.19 0.19
C ALA A 57 11.40 15.22 0.26
N ARG A 58 12.30 15.08 1.25
CA ARG A 58 13.49 15.94 1.38
C ARG A 58 14.40 15.91 0.14
N HIS A 59 14.61 14.73 -0.44
CA HIS A 59 15.45 14.56 -1.62
C HIS A 59 14.77 15.07 -2.90
N LEU A 60 13.44 15.03 -2.94
CA LEU A 60 12.62 15.58 -4.03
C LEU A 60 12.33 17.07 -3.89
N GLY A 61 12.80 17.72 -2.81
CA GLY A 61 12.53 19.13 -2.52
C GLY A 61 11.07 19.44 -2.20
N MET A 62 10.36 18.47 -1.59
CA MET A 62 8.93 18.53 -1.24
C MET A 62 8.72 18.43 0.28
N THR A 63 7.54 18.84 0.73
CA THR A 63 7.04 18.43 2.05
C THR A 63 6.55 16.98 2.02
N PRO A 64 6.50 16.28 3.18
CA PRO A 64 5.92 14.94 3.25
C PRO A 64 4.48 14.88 2.74
N GLU A 65 3.68 15.92 3.03
CA GLU A 65 2.28 16.03 2.60
C GLU A 65 2.16 16.18 1.09
N GLU A 66 3.01 17.00 0.46
CA GLU A 66 3.06 17.15 -0.99
C GLU A 66 3.40 15.85 -1.70
N LEU A 67 4.38 15.11 -1.16
CA LEU A 67 4.76 13.81 -1.72
C LEU A 67 3.64 12.77 -1.55
N LEU A 68 2.99 12.73 -0.38
CA LEU A 68 1.83 11.85 -0.14
C LEU A 68 0.70 12.13 -1.13
N GLU A 69 0.37 13.41 -1.32
CA GLU A 69 -0.68 13.82 -2.26
C GLU A 69 -0.30 13.49 -3.70
N LEU A 70 0.96 13.70 -4.09
CA LEU A 70 1.45 13.34 -5.42
C LEU A 70 1.33 11.83 -5.66
N ILE A 71 1.74 10.99 -4.71
CA ILE A 71 1.61 9.52 -4.83
C ILE A 71 0.14 9.12 -4.94
N TYR A 72 -0.74 9.77 -4.18
CA TYR A 72 -2.18 9.47 -4.19
C TYR A 72 -2.89 9.88 -5.49
N THR A 73 -2.48 11.01 -6.07
CA THR A 73 -3.16 11.61 -7.23
C THR A 73 -2.55 11.18 -8.57
N ASP A 74 -1.23 11.01 -8.64
CA ASP A 74 -0.48 10.68 -9.86
C ASP A 74 0.80 9.87 -9.54
N GLY A 75 0.62 8.56 -9.41
CA GLY A 75 1.71 7.62 -9.12
C GLY A 75 2.78 7.53 -10.22
N GLU A 76 2.43 7.79 -11.49
CA GLU A 76 3.41 7.77 -12.60
C GLU A 76 4.33 8.99 -12.56
N VAL A 77 3.77 10.16 -12.27
CA VAL A 77 4.57 11.38 -12.07
C VAL A 77 5.46 11.22 -10.82
N ALA A 78 4.93 10.65 -9.74
CA ALA A 78 5.75 10.32 -8.57
C ALA A 78 6.94 9.44 -8.99
N ARG A 79 6.69 8.29 -9.64
CA ARG A 79 7.73 7.36 -10.13
C ARG A 79 8.78 8.07 -11.00
N SER A 80 8.33 8.92 -11.93
CA SER A 80 9.22 9.68 -12.81
C SER A 80 10.14 10.64 -12.04
N ARG A 81 9.62 11.31 -11.01
CA ARG A 81 10.43 12.18 -10.13
C ARG A 81 11.44 11.38 -9.30
N PHE A 82 11.04 10.22 -8.79
CA PHE A 82 11.95 9.31 -8.10
C PHE A 82 13.10 8.88 -9.01
N ALA A 83 12.79 8.41 -10.23
CA ALA A 83 13.81 7.98 -11.19
C ALA A 83 14.77 9.10 -11.59
N ALA A 84 14.30 10.36 -11.65
CA ALA A 84 15.15 11.51 -11.97
C ALA A 84 16.17 11.85 -10.87
N VAL A 85 15.84 11.59 -9.59
CA VAL A 85 16.71 11.93 -8.45
C VAL A 85 17.58 10.76 -8.02
N PHE A 86 17.05 9.54 -8.03
CA PHE A 86 17.74 8.34 -7.55
C PHE A 86 18.32 7.49 -8.68
N GLY A 87 17.89 7.70 -9.93
CA GLY A 87 18.28 6.89 -11.07
C GLY A 87 17.28 5.76 -11.38
N PRO A 88 17.31 5.20 -12.60
CA PRO A 88 16.45 4.10 -13.01
C PRO A 88 16.90 2.79 -12.34
N GLY A 89 16.35 2.49 -11.17
CA GLY A 89 16.63 1.28 -10.39
C GLY A 89 16.59 1.49 -8.88
N ASP A 90 16.84 2.72 -8.43
CA ASP A 90 16.84 3.11 -7.01
C ASP A 90 15.58 3.88 -6.60
N ALA A 91 14.62 4.06 -7.53
CA ALA A 91 13.27 4.43 -7.14
C ALA A 91 12.76 3.34 -6.18
N PRO A 92 12.14 3.70 -5.04
CA PRO A 92 11.62 2.72 -4.11
C PRO A 92 10.76 1.74 -4.89
N ILE A 93 11.21 0.50 -4.96
CA ILE A 93 10.44 -0.60 -5.49
C ILE A 93 9.27 -0.71 -4.53
N LEU A 94 8.15 -0.06 -4.88
CA LEU A 94 6.83 -0.49 -4.43
C LEU A 94 6.74 -1.90 -4.95
N MET A 95 7.16 -2.85 -4.11
CA MET A 95 7.27 -4.28 -4.36
C MET A 95 6.21 -4.65 -5.39
N ASP A 96 6.64 -4.93 -6.63
CA ASP A 96 5.72 -5.33 -7.69
C ASP A 96 4.86 -6.43 -7.08
N ALA A 97 3.54 -6.21 -7.03
CA ALA A 97 2.59 -7.14 -6.44
C ALA A 97 2.45 -8.45 -7.25
N ASP A 98 3.46 -8.76 -8.07
CA ASP A 98 3.56 -9.89 -8.98
C ASP A 98 4.83 -10.71 -8.70
N GLU A 99 5.25 -10.81 -7.43
CA GLU A 99 5.98 -12.00 -6.99
C GLU A 99 4.99 -13.17 -6.97
N SER A 100 4.87 -13.79 -8.13
CA SER A 100 4.59 -15.20 -8.34
C SER A 100 3.63 -15.84 -7.33
N ALA A 101 2.38 -15.98 -7.77
CA ALA A 101 1.61 -17.17 -7.43
C ALA A 101 2.42 -18.41 -7.83
N ASP A 102 3.29 -18.88 -6.93
CA ASP A 102 3.88 -20.19 -7.05
C ASP A 102 3.87 -20.93 -5.71
N SER A 103 3.17 -22.06 -5.77
CA SER A 103 3.37 -23.28 -4.99
C SER A 103 3.07 -23.28 -3.48
N ALA A 104 1.82 -23.60 -3.13
CA ALA A 104 1.48 -24.66 -2.16
C ALA A 104 -0.01 -25.09 -2.27
#